data_AF-I1Q472-F1
#
_entry.id   AF-I1Q472-F1
#
_cell.length_a   1.000
_cell.length_b   1.000
_cell.length_c   1.000
_cell.angle_alpha   90.00
_cell.angle_beta   90.00
_cell.angle_gamma   90.00
#
_symmetry.space_group_name_H-M   'P 1'
#
loop_
_entity.id
_entity.type
_entity.pdbx_description
1 polymer ?
#
loop_
_entity_poly.entity_id
_entity_poly.type
_entity_poly.pdbx_seq_one_letter_code
_entity_poly.pdbx_strand_id
1 'polypeptide(L)'
;MGNVAIGVGRRRRRWPEVEERLTQPRRLLRQLSDVDSGRLRRLIRSGDLAPCFDAAEDDAGLNEDCPICFYFYPSLNRSKCCGKGICTECFLQLMPSKSSKKCSCPFCKTASYAVEYRGNRAKREKKLDQQKEQNTSESKKKIQSKSQIADELVQP
;
A
#
# COMPACT_ATOMS: atom_id res chain seq x y z
N MET A 1 27.85 -35.16 -14.06
CA MET A 1 26.37 -35.22 -14.22
C MET A 1 25.80 -35.35 -12.81
N GLY A 2 25.04 -34.46 -12.19
CA GLY A 2 24.62 -33.09 -12.48
C GLY A 2 24.02 -32.59 -11.15
N ASN A 3 24.48 -31.44 -10.64
CA ASN A 3 23.94 -30.86 -9.41
C ASN A 3 22.99 -29.73 -9.82
N VAL A 4 21.69 -30.00 -9.82
CA VAL A 4 20.68 -28.97 -10.02
C VAL A 4 20.45 -28.29 -8.68
N ALA A 5 21.14 -27.16 -8.47
CA ALA A 5 20.79 -26.23 -7.41
C ALA A 5 19.41 -25.63 -7.74
N ILE A 6 18.37 -26.09 -7.05
CA ILE A 6 17.04 -25.52 -7.14
C ILE A 6 17.09 -24.14 -6.48
N GLY A 7 17.19 -23.11 -7.32
CA GLY A 7 17.10 -21.72 -6.90
C GLY A 7 15.83 -21.49 -6.10
N VAL A 8 15.96 -20.80 -4.98
CA VAL A 8 14.86 -20.39 -4.10
C VAL A 8 14.05 -19.32 -4.85
N GLY A 9 13.18 -19.78 -5.75
CA GLY A 9 12.19 -18.95 -6.41
C GLY A 9 11.28 -18.37 -5.34
N ARG A 10 11.31 -17.04 -5.16
CA ARG A 10 10.30 -16.32 -4.37
C ARG A 10 8.94 -16.77 -4.89
N ARG A 11 8.18 -17.54 -4.10
CA ARG A 11 6.83 -17.99 -4.47
C ARG A 11 6.07 -16.75 -4.94
N ARG A 12 5.78 -16.65 -6.24
CA ARG A 12 4.94 -15.57 -6.80
C ARG A 12 3.65 -15.62 -6.01
N ARG A 13 3.39 -14.60 -5.19
CA ARG A 13 2.12 -14.49 -4.47
C ARG A 13 1.03 -14.52 -5.54
N ARG A 14 0.15 -15.52 -5.48
CA ARG A 14 -0.99 -15.62 -6.39
C ARG A 14 -1.91 -14.46 -6.08
N TRP A 15 -1.79 -13.39 -6.85
CA TRP A 15 -2.68 -12.24 -6.75
C TRP A 15 -4.09 -12.66 -7.19
N PRO A 16 -5.15 -12.21 -6.49
CA PRO A 16 -6.51 -12.42 -6.94
C PRO A 16 -6.68 -11.85 -8.35
N GLU A 17 -7.58 -12.44 -9.13
CA GLU A 17 -7.91 -11.94 -10.46
C GLU A 17 -8.43 -10.50 -10.35
N VAL A 18 -7.80 -9.57 -11.08
CA VAL A 18 -8.17 -8.17 -11.10
C VAL A 18 -9.10 -7.93 -12.30
N GLU A 19 -10.29 -7.39 -12.04
CA GLU A 19 -11.25 -7.03 -13.08
C GLU A 19 -10.60 -6.14 -14.15
N GLU A 20 -10.89 -6.43 -15.42
CA GLU A 20 -10.28 -5.75 -16.57
C GLU A 20 -10.44 -4.22 -16.50
N ARG A 21 -11.60 -3.74 -16.03
CA ARG A 21 -11.88 -2.31 -15.87
C ARG A 21 -10.93 -1.59 -14.91
N LEU A 22 -10.39 -2.30 -13.92
CA LEU A 22 -9.46 -1.75 -12.93
C LEU A 22 -8.00 -1.78 -13.41
N THR A 23 -7.76 -2.29 -14.62
CA THR A 23 -6.44 -2.30 -15.24
C THR A 23 -6.22 -1.13 -16.21
N GLN A 24 -7.23 -0.26 -16.34
CA GLN A 24 -7.26 0.84 -17.29
C GLN A 24 -7.54 2.15 -16.54
N PRO A 25 -6.81 3.23 -16.81
CA PRO A 25 -7.07 4.53 -16.22
C PRO A 25 -8.33 5.16 -16.83
N ARG A 26 -9.11 5.86 -16.02
CA ARG A 26 -10.40 6.48 -16.38
C ARG A 26 -10.40 7.99 -16.18
N ARG A 27 -9.65 8.49 -15.20
CA ARG A 27 -9.64 9.90 -14.78
C ARG A 27 -8.28 10.53 -15.00
N LEU A 28 -7.89 10.58 -16.26
CA LEU A 28 -6.65 11.24 -16.69
C LEU A 28 -6.95 12.65 -17.16
N LEU A 29 -6.29 13.63 -16.55
CA LEU A 29 -6.39 15.02 -16.99
C LEU A 29 -5.64 15.27 -18.32
N ARG A 30 -4.58 14.50 -18.58
CA ARG A 30 -3.80 14.54 -19.83
C ARG A 30 -3.97 13.24 -20.61
N GLN A 31 -4.03 13.35 -21.94
CA GLN A 31 -3.85 12.18 -22.81
C GLN A 31 -2.47 11.56 -22.59
N LEU A 32 -2.45 10.33 -22.06
CA LEU A 32 -1.25 9.52 -21.85
C LEU A 32 -0.93 8.69 -23.10
N SER A 33 -0.75 9.33 -24.26
CA SER A 33 -0.43 8.64 -25.52
C SER A 33 0.86 7.83 -25.48
N ASP A 34 1.72 8.11 -24.49
CA ASP A 34 3.00 7.47 -24.29
C ASP A 34 2.97 6.28 -23.31
N VAL A 35 1.87 6.07 -22.58
CA VAL A 35 1.72 4.97 -21.63
C VAL A 35 1.33 3.68 -22.37
N ASP A 36 2.18 2.67 -22.24
CA ASP A 36 1.90 1.32 -22.75
C ASP A 36 0.84 0.64 -21.85
N SER A 37 -0.40 0.64 -22.32
CA SER A 37 -1.54 0.00 -21.65
C SER A 37 -1.33 -1.50 -21.39
N GLY A 38 -0.61 -2.21 -22.27
CA GLY A 38 -0.29 -3.62 -22.08
C GLY A 38 0.72 -3.85 -20.97
N ARG A 39 1.73 -2.98 -20.85
CA ARG A 39 2.65 -2.96 -19.71
C ARG A 39 1.95 -2.59 -18.41
N LEU A 40 1.11 -1.57 -18.42
CA LEU A 40 0.33 -1.15 -17.25
C LEU A 40 -0.52 -2.30 -16.71
N ARG A 41 -1.30 -2.95 -17.58
CA ARG A 41 -2.12 -4.12 -17.23
C ARG A 41 -1.31 -5.25 -16.62
N ARG A 42 -0.12 -5.55 -17.18
CA ARG A 42 0.79 -6.57 -16.64
C ARG A 42 1.28 -6.21 -15.23
N LEU A 43 1.66 -4.95 -14.98
CA LEU A 43 2.11 -4.51 -13.66
C LEU A 43 0.99 -4.61 -12.61
N ILE A 44 -0.24 -4.26 -12.97
CA ILE A 44 -1.40 -4.37 -12.07
C ILE A 44 -1.69 -5.84 -11.76
N ARG A 45 -1.77 -6.70 -12.78
CA ARG A 45 -2.08 -8.14 -12.59
C ARG A 45 -0.98 -8.91 -11.86
N SER A 46 0.28 -8.51 -12.01
CA SER A 46 1.39 -9.10 -11.26
C SER A 46 1.50 -8.57 -9.82
N GLY A 47 0.76 -7.49 -9.50
CA GLY A 47 0.76 -6.86 -8.20
C GLY A 47 1.94 -5.92 -7.94
N ASP A 48 2.66 -5.51 -8.98
CA ASP A 48 3.73 -4.51 -8.90
C ASP A 48 3.16 -3.09 -8.81
N LEU A 49 1.92 -2.89 -9.26
CA LEU A 49 1.19 -1.62 -9.22
C LEU A 49 -0.23 -1.83 -8.68
N ALA A 50 -0.76 -0.85 -7.95
CA ALA A 50 -2.14 -0.87 -7.48
C ALA A 50 -3.11 -0.82 -8.68
N PRO A 51 -4.26 -1.52 -8.61
CA PRO A 51 -5.34 -1.32 -9.56
C PRO A 51 -5.75 0.16 -9.67
N CYS A 52 -6.28 0.54 -10.83
CA CYS A 52 -6.95 1.82 -11.05
C CYS A 52 -8.33 1.79 -10.37
N PHE A 53 -8.34 1.77 -9.03
CA PHE A 53 -9.56 1.81 -8.23
C PHE A 53 -10.37 3.07 -8.55
N ASP A 54 -11.70 2.92 -8.51
CA ASP A 54 -12.60 4.06 -8.56
C ASP A 54 -12.39 4.93 -7.30
N ALA A 55 -12.49 6.25 -7.45
CA ALA A 55 -12.45 7.14 -6.30
C ALA A 55 -13.76 7.11 -5.53
N ALA A 56 -13.63 7.15 -4.21
CA ALA A 56 -14.71 7.54 -3.33
C ALA A 56 -14.47 8.97 -2.82
N GLU A 57 -15.55 9.73 -2.67
CA GLU A 57 -15.54 11.08 -2.08
C GLU A 57 -15.45 11.00 -0.55
N ASP A 58 -15.99 9.94 0.04
CA ASP A 58 -16.03 9.72 1.49
C ASP A 58 -15.19 8.51 1.93
N ASP A 59 -14.65 8.58 3.16
CA ASP A 59 -13.98 7.48 3.81
C ASP A 59 -15.00 6.50 4.40
N ALA A 60 -15.23 5.38 3.71
CA ALA A 60 -16.03 4.26 4.24
C ALA A 60 -15.31 3.45 5.35
N GLY A 61 -14.28 4.01 5.99
CA GLY A 61 -13.55 3.48 7.14
C GLY A 61 -12.42 2.51 6.80
N LEU A 62 -12.18 2.22 5.52
CA LEU A 62 -11.19 1.23 5.07
C LEU A 62 -10.29 1.74 3.94
N ASN A 63 -10.44 3.00 3.55
CA ASN A 63 -9.74 3.58 2.42
C ASN A 63 -8.55 4.42 2.88
N GLU A 64 -7.71 4.81 1.92
CA GLU A 64 -6.61 5.74 2.11
C GLU A 64 -6.79 6.92 1.16
N ASP A 65 -6.52 8.13 1.63
CA ASP A 65 -6.59 9.34 0.84
C ASP A 65 -5.33 9.51 -0.02
N CYS A 66 -5.53 9.86 -1.29
CA CYS A 66 -4.42 10.22 -2.16
C CYS A 66 -4.14 11.73 -1.99
N PRO A 67 -2.96 12.15 -1.48
CA PRO A 67 -2.65 13.56 -1.20
C PRO A 67 -2.52 14.46 -2.45
N ILE A 68 -2.72 13.90 -3.65
CA ILE A 68 -2.67 14.64 -4.91
C ILE A 68 -4.07 14.98 -5.41
N CYS A 69 -5.02 14.04 -5.30
CA CYS A 69 -6.39 14.22 -5.79
C CYS A 69 -7.44 14.25 -4.68
N PHE A 70 -7.03 14.06 -3.43
CA PHE A 70 -7.86 14.10 -2.22
C PHE A 70 -9.02 13.09 -2.12
N TYR A 71 -9.17 12.20 -3.11
CA TYR A 71 -10.08 11.06 -3.07
C TYR A 71 -9.55 9.87 -2.27
N PHE A 72 -10.48 9.04 -1.82
CA PHE A 72 -10.25 7.81 -1.06
C PHE A 72 -10.19 6.57 -1.96
N TYR A 73 -9.26 5.65 -1.66
CA TYR A 73 -9.06 4.41 -2.41
C TYR A 73 -8.84 3.20 -1.50
N PRO A 74 -9.23 1.97 -1.92
CA PRO A 74 -9.02 0.76 -1.12
C PRO A 74 -7.56 0.43 -0.79
N SER A 75 -6.63 0.92 -1.60
CA SER A 75 -5.18 0.89 -1.33
C SER A 75 -4.43 1.78 -2.31
N LEU A 76 -3.29 2.30 -1.88
CA LEU A 76 -2.42 3.16 -2.69
C LEU A 76 -1.07 2.51 -3.01
N ASN A 77 -0.41 3.00 -4.05
CA ASN A 77 1.01 2.73 -4.28
C ASN A 77 1.86 3.47 -3.25
N ARG A 78 3.02 2.93 -2.89
CA ARG A 78 3.97 3.59 -1.98
C ARG A 78 5.16 4.12 -2.76
N SER A 79 5.50 5.37 -2.51
CA SER A 79 6.74 5.97 -2.97
C SER A 79 7.94 5.19 -2.42
N LYS A 80 8.85 4.70 -3.27
CA LYS A 80 10.02 3.93 -2.79
C LYS A 80 10.97 4.74 -1.89
N CYS A 81 11.04 6.05 -2.11
CA CYS A 81 11.93 6.95 -1.38
C CYS A 81 11.42 7.36 0.01
N CYS A 82 10.11 7.56 0.19
CA CYS A 82 9.56 8.14 1.42
C CYS A 82 8.31 7.44 1.94
N GLY A 83 7.85 6.37 1.29
CA GLY A 83 6.69 5.59 1.70
C GLY A 83 5.33 6.26 1.50
N LYS A 84 5.26 7.54 1.12
CA LYS A 84 3.98 8.24 0.94
C LYS A 84 3.10 7.60 -0.15
N GLY A 85 1.79 7.58 0.11
CA GLY A 85 0.76 6.99 -0.74
C GLY A 85 0.45 7.82 -1.99
N ILE A 86 0.16 7.14 -3.10
CA ILE A 86 -0.33 7.76 -4.35
C ILE A 86 -1.22 6.79 -5.13
N CYS A 87 -2.34 7.25 -5.67
CA CYS A 87 -3.19 6.42 -6.52
C CYS A 87 -2.54 6.18 -7.90
N THR A 88 -2.92 5.10 -8.58
CA THR A 88 -2.31 4.73 -9.86
C THR A 88 -2.52 5.80 -10.93
N GLU A 89 -3.70 6.44 -10.96
CA GLU A 89 -3.99 7.48 -11.96
C GLU A 89 -3.16 8.74 -11.75
N CYS A 90 -2.98 9.20 -10.50
CA CYS A 90 -2.10 10.33 -10.19
C CYS A 90 -0.64 9.99 -10.48
N PHE A 91 -0.19 8.75 -10.17
CA PHE A 91 1.15 8.30 -10.52
C PHE A 91 1.40 8.38 -12.03
N LEU A 92 0.48 7.87 -12.83
CA LEU A 92 0.59 7.90 -14.30
C LEU A 92 0.63 9.33 -14.86
N GLN A 93 -0.09 10.28 -14.25
CA GLN A 93 -0.08 11.69 -14.64
C GLN A 93 1.24 12.40 -14.30
N LEU A 94 1.95 11.95 -13.27
CA LEU A 94 3.28 12.47 -12.92
C LEU A 94 4.41 11.87 -13.77
N MET A 95 4.17 10.74 -14.44
CA MET A 95 5.21 10.12 -15.25
C MET A 95 5.42 10.96 -16.51
N PRO A 96 6.66 11.41 -16.76
CA PRO A 96 6.97 12.25 -17.90
C PRO A 96 6.78 11.48 -19.20
N SER A 97 6.41 12.20 -20.24
CA SER A 97 6.43 11.64 -21.59
C SER A 97 7.85 11.27 -22.01
N LYS A 98 7.97 10.33 -22.95
CA LYS A 98 9.23 9.74 -23.45
C LYS A 98 10.34 10.74 -23.83
N SER A 99 10.02 12.04 -23.93
CA SER A 99 10.91 13.10 -24.39
C SER A 99 11.58 13.96 -23.30
N SER A 100 11.25 13.88 -21.99
CA SER A 100 12.00 14.70 -21.01
C SER A 100 11.95 14.32 -19.52
N LYS A 101 13.13 14.42 -18.90
CA LYS A 101 13.47 14.58 -17.47
C LYS A 101 13.14 13.43 -16.51
N LYS A 102 14.12 13.12 -15.64
CA LYS A 102 13.93 12.28 -14.44
C LYS A 102 12.80 12.89 -13.61
N CYS A 103 11.76 12.12 -13.32
CA CYS A 103 10.69 12.56 -12.42
C CYS A 103 11.23 12.61 -10.99
N SER A 104 10.98 13.71 -10.28
CA SER A 104 11.27 13.82 -8.85
C SER A 104 10.02 13.51 -8.05
N CYS A 105 10.19 12.91 -6.87
CA CYS A 105 9.10 12.58 -5.98
C CYS A 105 8.27 13.82 -5.66
N PRO A 106 6.93 13.81 -5.84
CA PRO A 106 6.09 14.97 -5.55
C PRO A 106 6.16 15.36 -4.07
N PHE A 107 6.48 14.39 -3.20
CA PHE A 107 6.40 14.51 -1.76
C PHE A 107 7.69 14.94 -1.05
N CYS A 108 8.84 14.44 -1.50
CA CYS A 108 10.14 14.67 -0.85
C CYS A 108 11.23 15.10 -1.84
N LYS A 109 10.86 15.32 -3.11
CA LYS A 109 11.73 15.82 -4.20
C LYS A 109 12.92 14.92 -4.57
N THR A 110 13.04 13.73 -3.97
CA THR A 110 14.03 12.71 -4.38
C THR A 110 13.93 12.41 -5.87
N ALA A 111 15.06 12.46 -6.57
CA ALA A 111 15.13 12.15 -8.00
C ALA A 111 14.79 10.68 -8.29
N SER A 112 14.51 10.37 -9.56
CA SER A 112 14.21 9.01 -10.02
C SER A 112 13.01 8.40 -9.29
N TYR A 113 11.92 9.15 -9.25
CA TYR A 113 10.69 8.76 -8.58
C TYR A 113 10.17 7.42 -9.09
N ALA A 114 9.92 6.51 -8.15
CA ALA A 114 9.39 5.19 -8.41
C ALA A 114 8.45 4.80 -7.28
N VAL A 115 7.46 3.97 -7.62
CA VAL A 115 6.51 3.42 -6.66
C VAL A 115 6.63 1.91 -6.58
N GLU A 116 6.08 1.34 -5.52
CA GLU A 116 5.83 -0.07 -5.37
C GLU A 116 4.44 -0.29 -4.80
N TYR A 117 3.77 -1.34 -5.23
CA TYR A 117 2.53 -1.77 -4.62
C TYR A 117 2.78 -2.89 -3.62
N ARG A 118 2.40 -2.64 -2.37
CA ARG A 118 2.50 -3.63 -1.30
C ARG A 118 1.20 -4.41 -1.12
N GLY A 119 0.17 -4.11 -1.92
CA GLY A 119 -1.19 -4.59 -1.71
C GLY A 119 -1.86 -4.02 -0.48
N ASN A 120 -2.98 -4.62 -0.10
CA ASN A 120 -3.69 -4.27 1.14
C ASN A 120 -2.97 -4.81 2.39
N ARG A 121 -1.63 -4.85 2.36
CA ARG A 121 -0.79 -5.23 3.50
C ARG A 121 -1.03 -4.32 4.70
N ALA A 122 -1.49 -3.09 4.46
CA ALA A 122 -2.07 -2.21 5.47
C ALA A 122 -3.19 -2.88 6.29
N LYS A 123 -4.08 -3.71 5.72
CA LYS A 123 -5.07 -4.46 6.51
C LYS A 123 -4.43 -5.50 7.43
N ARG A 124 -3.40 -6.21 6.98
CA ARG A 124 -2.71 -7.22 7.81
C ARG A 124 -1.83 -6.56 8.88
N GLU A 125 -1.15 -5.47 8.52
CA GLU A 125 -0.29 -4.70 9.43
C GLU A 125 -1.15 -3.92 10.44
N LYS A 126 -2.19 -3.19 10.03
CA LYS A 126 -3.16 -2.56 10.95
C LYS A 126 -3.84 -3.57 11.88
N LYS A 127 -4.20 -4.76 11.38
CA LYS A 127 -4.77 -5.82 12.22
C LYS A 127 -3.75 -6.35 13.23
N LEU A 128 -2.49 -6.52 12.83
CA LEU A 128 -1.41 -6.92 13.73
C LEU A 128 -1.08 -5.84 14.78
N ASP A 129 -1.10 -4.57 14.38
CA ASP A 129 -0.82 -3.44 15.27
C ASP A 129 -1.97 -3.23 16.26
N GLN A 130 -3.23 -3.27 15.83
CA GLN A 130 -4.40 -3.26 16.74
C GLN A 130 -4.37 -4.42 17.72
N GLN A 131 -3.99 -5.62 17.25
CA GLN A 131 -3.91 -6.79 18.10
C GLN A 131 -2.75 -6.68 19.11
N LYS A 132 -1.62 -6.05 18.75
CA LYS A 132 -0.54 -5.71 19.68
C LYS A 132 -0.95 -4.64 20.70
N GLU A 133 -1.67 -3.61 20.28
CA GLU A 133 -2.17 -2.56 21.17
C GLU A 133 -3.17 -3.13 22.18
N GLN A 134 -4.10 -3.96 21.72
CA GLN A 134 -5.05 -4.68 22.58
C GLN A 134 -4.33 -5.56 23.60
N ASN A 135 -3.38 -6.41 23.17
CA ASN A 135 -2.63 -7.29 24.05
C ASN A 135 -1.80 -6.51 25.09
N THR A 136 -1.22 -5.37 24.69
CA THR A 136 -0.46 -4.48 25.60
C THR A 136 -1.38 -3.86 26.64
N SER A 137 -2.57 -3.41 26.24
CA SER A 137 -3.56 -2.81 27.14
C SER A 137 -4.11 -3.81 28.16
N GLU A 138 -4.33 -5.06 27.74
CA GLU A 138 -4.85 -6.13 28.60
C GLU A 138 -3.79 -6.58 29.63
N SER A 139 -2.54 -6.71 29.21
CA SER A 139 -1.41 -7.06 30.09
C SER A 139 -1.22 -6.02 31.20
N LYS A 140 -1.34 -4.72 30.89
CA LYS A 140 -1.24 -3.63 31.87
C LYS A 140 -2.38 -3.67 32.91
N LYS A 141 -3.63 -3.92 32.48
CA LYS A 141 -4.79 -4.05 33.39
C LYS A 141 -4.66 -5.24 34.35
N LYS A 142 -4.08 -6.34 33.87
CA LYS A 142 -3.89 -7.58 34.66
C LYS A 142 -2.79 -7.45 35.72
N ILE A 143 -1.75 -6.65 35.46
CA ILE A 143 -0.70 -6.34 36.44
C ILE A 143 -1.25 -5.43 37.55
N GLN A 144 -2.03 -4.40 37.19
CA GLN A 144 -2.58 -3.43 38.14
C GLN A 144 -3.63 -4.02 39.09
N SER A 145 -4.46 -4.95 38.61
CA SER A 145 -5.42 -5.67 39.45
C SER A 145 -4.73 -6.62 40.44
N LYS A 146 -3.62 -7.25 40.03
CA LYS A 146 -2.86 -8.18 40.89
C LYS A 146 -2.11 -7.46 42.02
N SER A 147 -1.67 -6.21 41.80
CA SER A 147 -1.09 -5.39 42.87
C SER A 147 -2.13 -4.91 43.88
N GLN A 148 -3.36 -4.60 43.46
CA GLN A 148 -4.43 -4.18 44.37
C GLN A 148 -4.93 -5.33 45.27
N ILE A 149 -4.97 -6.56 44.74
CA ILE A 149 -5.34 -7.75 45.53
C ILE A 149 -4.23 -8.11 46.54
N ALA A 150 -2.96 -7.82 46.22
CA ALA A 150 -1.85 -8.09 47.14
C ALA A 150 -1.79 -7.10 48.32
N ASP A 151 -2.23 -5.84 48.12
CA ASP A 151 -2.33 -4.85 49.20
C ASP A 151 -3.52 -5.12 50.15
N GLU A 152 -4.59 -5.78 49.70
CA GLU A 152 -5.77 -6.11 50.52
C GLU A 152 -5.56 -7.35 51.43
N LEU A 153 -4.56 -8.19 51.15
CA LEU A 153 -4.17 -9.35 51.97
C LEU A 153 -3.12 -9.03 53.05
N VAL A 154 -2.69 -7.76 53.16
CA VAL A 154 -1.80 -7.26 54.21
C VAL A 154 -2.57 -6.25 55.06
N GLN A 155 -3.57 -6.72 55.80
CA GLN A 155 -4.05 -6.02 57.00
C GLN A 155 -4.05 -6.99 58.19
N PRO A 156 -3.50 -6.58 59.35
CA PRO A 156 -3.43 -7.42 60.54
C PRO A 156 -4.78 -7.67 61.20
#